data_AF-A0A5R9FUK8-F1
#
_entry.id   AF-A0A5R9FUK8-F1
#
_cell.length_a   1.000
_cell.length_b   1.000
_cell.length_c   1.000
_cell.angle_alpha   90.00
_cell.angle_beta   90.00
_cell.angle_gamma   90.00
#
_symmetry.space_group_name_H-M   'P 1'
#
loop_
_entity.id
_entity.type
_entity.pdbx_description
1 polymer ?
#
loop_
_entity_poly.entity_id
_entity_poly.type
_entity_poly.pdbx_seq_one_letter_code
_entity_poly.pdbx_strand_id
1 'polypeptide(L)'
;MIQTHHPGQEDVKKGERAPRCLGSARLVDFHGLTVEEWGAALVEGDLEAQARRSARQFSKPAAPAGQPVHRLSRTAQMLPLERARQAIARHQAGCKVCRGGKRCRMPVILAQREAGRTGVAALERALRAVARHRVGCVDCKRGQFCPMGYELAERKAWTVQTREDVARQQVREQREEQGWERGRERRSSRKRASDWRRLEPAVRRTDRERAQRPADTDSPNDHTSVPLEPLHISR
;
A
#
# COMPACT_ATOMS: atom_id res chain seq x y z
N MET A 1 -0.95 -33.00 6.75
CA MET A 1 -0.49 -32.60 8.09
C MET A 1 0.98 -32.93 8.18
N ILE A 2 1.85 -31.93 8.24
CA ILE A 2 3.29 -32.14 8.49
C ILE A 2 3.62 -31.30 9.70
N GLN A 3 3.77 -31.96 10.85
CA GLN A 3 4.30 -31.37 12.07
C GLN A 3 5.80 -31.24 11.92
N THR A 4 6.33 -30.02 11.90
CA THR A 4 7.76 -29.77 12.03
C THR A 4 8.07 -29.59 13.51
N HIS A 5 8.56 -30.64 14.15
CA HIS A 5 9.19 -30.54 15.47
C HIS A 5 10.50 -29.75 15.35
N HIS A 6 10.64 -28.68 16.13
CA HIS A 6 11.94 -28.05 16.40
C HIS A 6 12.58 -28.78 17.59
N PRO A 7 13.77 -29.39 17.45
CA PRO A 7 14.49 -29.94 18.59
C PRO A 7 15.11 -28.80 19.39
N GLY A 8 14.88 -28.76 20.70
CA GLY A 8 15.56 -27.84 21.62
C GLY A 8 14.67 -26.86 22.39
N GLN A 9 13.39 -27.16 22.60
CA GLN A 9 12.47 -26.32 23.40
C GLN A 9 12.11 -26.91 24.77
N GLU A 10 12.88 -27.87 25.26
CA GLU A 10 12.70 -28.44 26.58
C GLU A 10 13.58 -27.61 27.53
N ASP A 11 12.97 -26.94 28.51
CA ASP A 11 13.60 -26.22 29.64
C ASP A 11 13.71 -24.67 29.60
N VAL A 12 12.97 -23.95 28.75
CA VAL A 12 12.86 -22.48 28.93
C VAL A 12 11.79 -22.16 29.99
N LYS A 13 12.23 -21.88 31.22
CA LYS A 13 11.38 -21.37 32.31
C LYS A 13 10.64 -20.11 31.86
N LYS A 14 9.36 -20.04 32.23
CA LYS A 14 8.40 -18.98 31.87
C LYS A 14 8.92 -17.59 32.30
N GLY A 15 9.56 -16.86 31.38
CA GLY A 15 10.05 -15.50 31.61
C GLY A 15 11.31 -15.12 30.82
N GLU A 16 12.09 -16.08 30.35
CA GLU A 16 13.29 -15.79 29.57
C GLU A 16 13.01 -15.72 28.06
N ARG A 17 13.61 -14.72 27.39
CA ARG A 17 13.60 -14.64 25.94
C ARG A 17 14.44 -15.78 25.40
N ALA A 18 13.88 -16.59 24.52
CA ALA A 18 14.62 -17.63 23.82
C ALA A 18 15.94 -17.07 23.25
N PRO A 19 17.07 -17.78 23.39
CA PRO A 19 18.34 -17.33 22.86
C PRO A 19 18.18 -17.06 21.36
N ARG A 20 18.57 -15.86 20.92
CA ARG A 20 18.54 -15.52 19.49
C ARG A 20 19.43 -16.51 18.75
N CYS A 21 18.94 -17.08 17.66
CA CYS A 21 19.74 -17.93 16.79
C CYS A 21 21.07 -17.22 16.50
N LEU A 22 22.19 -17.89 16.82
CA LEU A 22 23.57 -17.36 16.80
C LEU A 22 24.05 -16.87 15.41
N GLY A 23 23.18 -16.91 14.41
CA GLY A 23 23.53 -16.75 13.01
C GLY A 23 22.94 -15.55 12.27
N SER A 24 21.88 -14.91 12.76
CA SER A 24 21.26 -13.79 12.02
C SER A 24 21.50 -12.46 12.71
N ALA A 25 22.16 -11.54 12.00
CA ALA A 25 22.50 -10.18 12.43
C ALA A 25 23.47 -10.10 13.64
N ARG A 26 24.69 -10.64 13.49
CA ARG A 26 25.79 -10.32 14.40
C ARG A 26 26.15 -8.83 14.24
N LEU A 27 26.29 -8.13 15.37
CA LEU A 27 26.81 -6.77 15.40
C LEU A 27 28.33 -6.85 15.20
N VAL A 28 28.82 -6.28 14.10
CA VAL A 28 30.25 -6.02 13.94
C VAL A 28 30.53 -4.68 14.62
N ASP A 29 31.31 -4.71 15.71
CA ASP A 29 31.76 -3.47 16.35
C ASP A 29 32.97 -2.95 15.56
N PHE A 30 32.85 -1.75 15.01
CA PHE A 30 33.88 -1.15 14.14
C PHE A 30 34.98 -0.44 14.94
N HIS A 31 34.87 -0.38 16.27
CA HIS A 31 35.88 0.25 17.11
C HIS A 31 37.05 -0.72 17.36
N GLY A 32 38.13 -0.53 16.61
CA GLY A 32 39.37 -1.30 16.75
C GLY A 32 39.54 -2.44 15.75
N LEU A 33 38.63 -2.58 14.79
CA LEU A 33 38.72 -3.61 13.76
C LEU A 33 39.63 -3.13 12.62
N THR A 34 40.71 -3.87 12.38
CA THR A 34 41.61 -3.60 11.25
C THR A 34 40.95 -4.01 9.93
N VAL A 35 41.49 -3.52 8.80
CA VAL A 35 40.95 -3.83 7.47
C VAL A 35 41.09 -5.32 7.17
N GLU A 36 42.16 -5.94 7.67
CA GLU A 36 42.48 -7.35 7.54
C GLU A 36 41.49 -8.22 8.35
N GLU A 37 41.21 -7.83 9.59
CA GLU A 37 40.20 -8.50 10.43
C GLU A 37 38.79 -8.37 9.85
N TRP A 38 38.49 -7.22 9.24
CA TRP A 38 37.23 -7.02 8.54
C TRP A 38 37.12 -7.95 7.32
N GLY A 39 38.19 -8.04 6.52
CA GLY A 39 38.27 -8.93 5.37
C GLY A 39 38.05 -10.40 5.76
N ALA A 40 38.69 -10.85 6.84
CA ALA A 40 38.53 -12.20 7.36
C ALA A 40 37.08 -12.49 7.83
N ALA A 41 36.47 -11.57 8.58
CA ALA A 41 35.10 -11.71 9.04
C ALA A 41 34.08 -11.74 7.89
N LEU A 42 34.38 -11.03 6.79
CA LEU A 42 33.53 -10.99 5.61
C LEU A 42 33.58 -12.30 4.82
N VAL A 43 34.76 -12.92 4.71
CA VAL A 43 34.94 -14.25 4.09
C VAL A 43 34.26 -15.34 4.93
N GLU A 44 34.43 -15.32 6.26
CA GLU A 44 33.76 -16.28 7.16
C GLU A 44 32.23 -16.15 7.08
N GLY A 45 31.74 -14.90 7.05
CA GLY A 45 30.31 -14.61 6.91
C GLY A 45 29.72 -15.07 5.58
N ASP A 46 30.46 -14.97 4.47
CA ASP A 46 29.98 -15.47 3.17
C ASP A 46 29.96 -17.00 3.11
N LEU A 47 30.99 -17.67 3.64
CA LEU A 47 31.00 -19.14 3.75
C LEU A 47 29.83 -19.66 4.60
N GLU A 48 29.56 -19.00 5.73
CA GLU A 48 28.42 -19.34 6.58
C GLU A 48 27.06 -19.06 5.88
N ALA A 49 26.96 -17.95 5.14
CA ALA A 49 25.78 -17.62 4.37
C ALA A 49 25.55 -18.58 3.18
N GLN A 50 26.62 -19.05 2.54
CA GLN A 50 26.57 -20.07 1.50
C GLN A 50 26.16 -21.43 2.08
N ALA A 51 26.69 -21.83 3.23
CA ALA A 51 26.32 -23.08 3.90
C ALA A 51 24.83 -23.15 4.29
N ARG A 52 24.20 -22.00 4.55
CA ARG A 52 22.76 -21.92 4.89
C ARG A 52 21.83 -21.84 3.69
N ARG A 53 22.34 -21.45 2.51
CA ARG A 53 21.56 -21.48 1.28
C ARG A 53 21.55 -22.92 0.81
N SER A 54 20.40 -23.59 0.88
CA SER A 54 20.24 -24.89 0.24
C SER A 54 20.65 -24.74 -1.23
N ALA A 55 21.53 -25.62 -1.73
CA ALA A 55 22.00 -25.59 -3.12
C ALA A 55 20.85 -25.62 -4.14
N ARG A 56 19.66 -26.02 -3.71
CA ARG A 56 18.39 -25.86 -4.43
C ARG A 56 17.59 -24.70 -3.87
N GLN A 57 17.31 -23.72 -4.73
CA GLN A 57 16.33 -22.67 -4.48
C GLN A 57 14.92 -23.27 -4.55
N PHE A 58 14.23 -23.39 -3.41
CA PHE A 58 12.83 -23.81 -3.39
C PHE A 58 11.95 -22.59 -3.71
N SER A 59 11.51 -22.49 -4.96
CA SER A 59 10.56 -21.46 -5.39
C SER A 59 9.23 -21.62 -4.66
N LYS A 60 8.64 -20.49 -4.23
CA LYS A 60 7.26 -20.47 -3.72
C LYS A 60 6.34 -21.09 -4.79
N PRO A 61 5.43 -22.00 -4.43
CA PRO A 61 4.47 -22.55 -5.37
C PRO A 61 3.72 -21.42 -6.08
N ALA A 62 3.63 -21.51 -7.41
CA ALA A 62 2.87 -20.54 -8.19
C ALA A 62 1.42 -20.52 -7.68
N ALA A 63 0.85 -19.33 -7.55
CA ALA A 63 -0.58 -19.23 -7.27
C ALA A 63 -1.36 -19.97 -8.38
N PRO A 64 -2.45 -20.66 -8.04
CA PRO A 64 -3.26 -21.33 -9.06
C PRO A 64 -3.69 -20.31 -10.12
N ALA A 65 -3.50 -20.67 -11.39
CA ALA A 65 -3.92 -19.83 -12.49
C ALA A 65 -5.43 -19.55 -12.35
N GLY A 66 -5.79 -18.26 -12.34
CA GLY A 66 -7.20 -17.86 -12.32
C GLY A 66 -7.95 -18.47 -13.51
N GLN A 67 -9.25 -18.70 -13.35
CA GLN A 67 -10.08 -19.23 -14.44
C GLN A 67 -9.98 -18.28 -15.66
N PRO A 68 -9.69 -18.80 -16.86
CA PRO A 68 -9.69 -18.00 -18.08
C PRO A 68 -11.06 -17.34 -18.30
N VAL A 69 -11.07 -16.07 -18.73
CA VAL A 69 -12.30 -15.28 -18.90
C VAL A 69 -13.35 -16.00 -19.75
N HIS A 70 -12.95 -16.75 -20.78
CA HIS A 70 -13.84 -17.51 -21.65
C HIS A 70 -14.60 -18.67 -20.96
N ARG A 71 -14.13 -19.13 -19.78
CA ARG A 71 -14.78 -20.19 -18.99
C ARG A 71 -15.74 -19.64 -17.93
N LEU A 72 -15.75 -18.33 -17.71
CA LEU A 72 -16.75 -17.69 -16.87
C LEU A 72 -18.12 -17.76 -17.57
N SER A 73 -19.20 -17.96 -16.83
CA SER A 73 -20.55 -17.88 -17.40
C SER A 73 -20.74 -16.52 -18.08
N ARG A 74 -21.53 -16.45 -19.16
CA ARG A 74 -21.78 -15.20 -19.91
C ARG A 74 -22.24 -14.05 -18.99
N THR A 75 -22.96 -14.38 -17.92
CA THR A 75 -23.36 -13.45 -16.86
C THR A 75 -22.18 -12.99 -15.97
N ALA A 76 -21.23 -13.87 -15.66
CA ALA A 76 -19.99 -13.50 -14.96
C ALA A 76 -19.01 -12.70 -15.83
N GLN A 77 -19.11 -12.83 -17.16
CA GLN A 77 -18.34 -12.01 -18.12
C GLN A 77 -18.95 -10.61 -18.32
N MET A 78 -20.24 -10.42 -17.99
CA MET A 78 -20.92 -9.13 -18.17
C MET A 78 -20.59 -8.17 -17.02
N LEU A 79 -20.33 -6.91 -17.38
CA LEU A 79 -20.15 -5.84 -16.42
C LEU A 79 -21.38 -5.75 -15.49
N PRO A 80 -21.22 -5.49 -14.18
CA PRO A 80 -22.34 -5.43 -13.24
C PRO A 80 -23.47 -4.49 -13.67
N LEU A 81 -23.12 -3.38 -14.33
CA LEU A 81 -24.07 -2.39 -14.84
C LEU A 81 -24.87 -2.91 -16.05
N GLU A 82 -24.26 -3.75 -16.88
CA GLU A 82 -24.91 -4.38 -18.04
C GLU A 82 -25.89 -5.46 -17.58
N ARG A 83 -25.52 -6.24 -16.56
CA ARG A 83 -26.44 -7.16 -15.86
C ARG A 83 -27.64 -6.43 -15.28
N ALA A 84 -27.43 -5.30 -14.61
CA ALA A 84 -28.50 -4.46 -14.09
C ALA A 84 -29.45 -3.97 -15.19
N ARG A 85 -28.91 -3.46 -16.31
CA ARG A 85 -29.72 -3.02 -17.47
C ARG A 85 -30.59 -4.16 -18.01
N GLN A 86 -30.01 -5.36 -18.19
CA GLN A 86 -30.73 -6.50 -18.75
C GLN A 86 -31.79 -7.06 -17.78
N ALA A 87 -31.51 -7.05 -16.46
CA ALA A 87 -32.50 -7.40 -15.44
C ALA A 87 -33.68 -6.43 -15.44
N ILE A 88 -33.43 -5.12 -15.55
CA ILE A 88 -34.47 -4.10 -15.64
C ILE A 88 -35.29 -4.25 -16.92
N ALA A 89 -34.65 -4.45 -18.07
CA ALA A 89 -35.33 -4.62 -19.35
C ALA A 89 -36.29 -5.83 -19.32
N ARG A 90 -35.82 -6.97 -18.80
CA ARG A 90 -36.66 -8.17 -18.60
C ARG A 90 -37.84 -7.90 -17.68
N HIS A 91 -37.62 -7.17 -16.59
CA HIS A 91 -38.71 -6.78 -15.69
C HIS A 91 -39.72 -5.85 -16.35
N GLN A 92 -39.27 -4.83 -17.08
CA GLN A 92 -40.14 -3.87 -17.77
C GLN A 92 -41.01 -4.55 -18.84
N ALA A 93 -40.46 -5.55 -19.54
CA ALA A 93 -41.21 -6.36 -20.49
C ALA A 93 -42.36 -7.13 -19.80
N GLY A 94 -42.16 -7.68 -18.60
CA GLY A 94 -43.18 -8.47 -17.88
C GLY A 94 -44.09 -7.69 -16.94
N CYS A 95 -43.70 -6.49 -16.49
CA CYS A 95 -44.40 -5.77 -15.43
C CYS A 95 -45.51 -4.86 -15.97
N LYS A 96 -46.76 -5.11 -15.58
CA LYS A 96 -47.93 -4.28 -15.90
C LYS A 96 -47.78 -2.82 -15.41
N VAL A 97 -47.15 -2.61 -14.25
CA VAL A 97 -46.90 -1.27 -13.68
C VAL A 97 -45.91 -0.48 -14.52
N CYS A 98 -44.82 -1.12 -14.97
CA CYS A 98 -43.82 -0.48 -15.83
C CYS A 98 -44.38 -0.17 -17.23
N ARG A 99 -45.16 -1.07 -17.82
CA ARG A 99 -45.83 -0.84 -19.11
C ARG A 99 -46.80 0.33 -19.07
N GLY A 100 -47.49 0.54 -17.96
CA GLY A 100 -48.40 1.67 -17.76
C GLY A 100 -47.69 3.01 -17.45
N GLY A 101 -46.36 3.08 -17.55
CA GLY A 101 -45.60 4.31 -17.28
C GLY A 101 -45.58 4.75 -15.81
N LYS A 102 -46.07 3.92 -14.88
CA LYS A 102 -46.10 4.23 -13.45
C LYS A 102 -44.75 3.93 -12.81
N ARG A 103 -44.41 4.66 -11.74
CA ARG A 103 -43.15 4.46 -10.99
C ARG A 103 -43.15 3.09 -10.30
N CYS A 104 -42.35 2.16 -10.80
CA CYS A 104 -42.10 0.88 -10.16
C CYS A 104 -40.80 0.93 -9.35
N ARG A 105 -40.78 0.36 -8.13
CA ARG A 105 -39.56 0.25 -7.30
C ARG A 105 -38.63 -0.89 -7.74
N MET A 106 -39.15 -1.90 -8.47
CA MET A 106 -38.35 -3.08 -8.83
C MET A 106 -37.12 -2.79 -9.69
N PRO A 107 -37.15 -1.88 -10.67
CA PRO A 107 -35.94 -1.51 -11.39
C PRO A 107 -34.78 -1.06 -10.49
N VAL A 108 -35.07 -0.33 -9.41
CA VAL A 108 -34.06 0.11 -8.43
C VAL A 108 -33.51 -1.07 -7.63
N ILE A 109 -34.40 -1.97 -7.18
CA ILE A 109 -34.01 -3.17 -6.43
C ILE A 109 -33.15 -4.10 -7.29
N LEU A 110 -33.50 -4.29 -8.57
CA LEU A 110 -32.73 -5.10 -9.52
C LEU A 110 -31.37 -4.47 -9.82
N ALA A 111 -31.30 -3.15 -9.99
CA ALA A 111 -30.02 -2.45 -10.14
C ALA A 111 -29.12 -2.65 -8.92
N GLN A 112 -29.70 -2.59 -7.71
CA GLN A 112 -28.96 -2.75 -6.47
C GLN A 112 -28.45 -4.17 -6.29
N ARG A 113 -29.24 -5.17 -6.67
CA ARG A 113 -28.87 -6.59 -6.60
C ARG A 113 -27.76 -6.94 -7.58
N GLU A 114 -27.81 -6.41 -8.80
CA GLU A 114 -26.85 -6.78 -9.86
C GLU A 114 -25.57 -5.95 -9.85
N ALA A 115 -25.67 -4.66 -9.49
CA ALA A 115 -24.55 -3.71 -9.59
C ALA A 115 -24.11 -3.10 -8.24
N GLY A 116 -24.76 -3.46 -7.12
CA GLY A 116 -24.48 -2.88 -5.81
C GLY A 116 -24.91 -1.42 -5.68
N ARG A 117 -24.79 -0.83 -4.48
CA ARG A 117 -25.22 0.56 -4.21
C ARG A 117 -24.54 1.60 -5.12
N THR A 118 -23.26 1.41 -5.40
CA THR A 118 -22.48 2.27 -6.32
C THR A 118 -22.95 2.12 -7.77
N GLY A 119 -23.30 0.91 -8.20
CA GLY A 119 -23.86 0.65 -9.52
C GLY A 119 -25.25 1.24 -9.73
N VAL A 120 -26.08 1.33 -8.68
CA VAL A 120 -27.38 2.04 -8.76
C VAL A 120 -27.17 3.53 -9.02
N ALA A 121 -26.26 4.17 -8.27
CA ALA A 121 -25.96 5.58 -8.47
C ALA A 121 -25.40 5.86 -9.87
N ALA A 122 -24.54 4.96 -10.39
CA ALA A 122 -24.04 5.03 -11.76
C ALA A 122 -25.15 4.90 -12.81
N LEU A 123 -26.07 3.94 -12.62
CA LEU A 123 -27.21 3.73 -13.50
C LEU A 123 -28.19 4.91 -13.48
N GLU A 124 -28.55 5.42 -12.30
CA GLU A 124 -29.45 6.58 -12.19
C GLU A 124 -28.87 7.82 -12.87
N ARG A 125 -27.56 8.03 -12.76
CA ARG A 125 -26.87 9.14 -13.44
C ARG A 125 -26.87 8.95 -14.96
N ALA A 126 -26.62 7.73 -15.43
CA ALA A 126 -26.71 7.38 -16.86
C ALA A 126 -28.13 7.64 -17.39
N LEU A 127 -29.16 7.17 -16.68
CA LEU A 127 -30.56 7.39 -17.05
C LEU A 127 -30.93 8.88 -17.03
N ARG A 128 -30.46 9.66 -16.06
CA ARG A 128 -30.65 11.13 -16.03
C ARG A 128 -29.96 11.83 -17.20
N ALA A 129 -28.76 11.38 -17.58
CA ALA A 129 -28.06 11.91 -18.75
C ALA A 129 -28.82 11.63 -20.05
N VAL A 130 -29.33 10.41 -20.21
CA VAL A 130 -30.21 10.04 -21.33
C VAL A 130 -31.48 10.88 -21.31
N ALA A 131 -32.13 11.05 -20.15
CA ALA A 131 -33.35 11.84 -20.03
C ALA A 131 -33.13 13.29 -20.47
N ARG A 132 -32.02 13.93 -20.07
CA ARG A 132 -31.64 15.28 -20.56
C ARG A 132 -31.40 15.31 -22.06
N HIS A 133 -30.70 14.32 -22.60
CA HIS A 133 -30.46 14.22 -24.04
C HIS A 133 -31.77 14.07 -24.84
N ARG A 134 -32.74 13.30 -24.33
CA ARG A 134 -34.06 13.12 -24.98
C ARG A 134 -34.85 14.42 -25.14
N VAL A 135 -34.62 15.45 -24.32
CA VAL A 135 -35.29 16.75 -24.44
C VAL A 135 -34.91 17.45 -25.75
N GLY A 136 -33.64 17.32 -26.18
CA GLY A 136 -33.09 18.00 -27.36
C GLY A 136 -32.96 17.13 -28.61
N CYS A 137 -32.99 15.80 -28.50
CA CYS A 137 -32.74 14.89 -29.62
C CYS A 137 -34.05 14.43 -30.30
N VAL A 138 -34.15 14.65 -31.62
CA VAL A 138 -35.32 14.30 -32.44
C VAL A 138 -35.53 12.79 -32.52
N ASP A 139 -34.46 12.01 -32.72
CA ASP A 139 -34.54 10.55 -32.82
C ASP A 139 -35.00 9.91 -31.51
N CYS A 140 -34.51 10.46 -30.39
CA CYS A 140 -34.93 10.10 -29.05
C CYS A 140 -36.41 10.40 -28.78
N LYS A 141 -36.94 11.53 -29.27
CA LYS A 141 -38.37 11.89 -29.14
C LYS A 141 -39.27 10.92 -29.88
N ARG A 142 -38.80 10.38 -31.01
CA ARG A 142 -39.47 9.35 -31.81
C ARG A 142 -39.36 7.94 -31.22
N GLY A 143 -38.69 7.80 -30.06
CA GLY A 143 -38.45 6.50 -29.44
C GLY A 143 -37.44 5.62 -30.18
N GLN A 144 -36.68 6.18 -31.12
CA GLN A 144 -35.67 5.44 -31.86
C GLN A 144 -34.35 5.33 -31.09
N PHE A 145 -33.53 4.34 -31.47
CA PHE A 145 -32.19 4.20 -30.94
C PHE A 145 -31.33 5.41 -31.34
N CYS A 146 -30.70 6.05 -30.35
CA CYS A 146 -29.79 7.16 -30.56
C CYS A 146 -28.38 6.77 -30.07
N PRO A 147 -27.39 6.64 -30.97
CA PRO A 147 -26.03 6.26 -30.59
C PRO A 147 -25.39 7.27 -29.64
N MET A 148 -25.66 8.57 -29.82
CA MET A 148 -25.18 9.64 -28.93
C MET A 148 -25.73 9.49 -27.50
N GLY A 149 -27.02 9.14 -27.37
CA GLY A 149 -27.66 8.89 -26.09
C GLY A 149 -27.11 7.65 -25.39
N TYR A 150 -26.81 6.60 -26.15
CA TYR A 150 -26.19 5.37 -25.64
C TYR A 150 -24.77 5.63 -25.13
N GLU A 151 -23.95 6.32 -25.91
CA GLU A 151 -22.57 6.68 -25.54
C GLU A 151 -22.53 7.58 -24.30
N LEU A 152 -23.47 8.54 -24.18
CA LEU A 152 -23.64 9.36 -22.98
C LEU A 152 -23.97 8.52 -21.74
N ALA A 153 -24.81 7.49 -21.88
CA ALA A 153 -25.18 6.59 -20.81
C ALA A 153 -23.98 5.74 -20.34
N GLU A 154 -23.20 5.21 -21.28
CA GLU A 154 -21.96 4.48 -20.98
C GLU A 154 -20.90 5.38 -20.34
N ARG A 155 -20.62 6.54 -20.96
CA ARG A 155 -19.63 7.48 -20.46
C ARG A 155 -19.94 7.93 -19.03
N LYS A 156 -21.21 8.21 -18.70
CA LYS A 156 -21.63 8.63 -17.34
C LYS A 156 -21.74 7.49 -16.34
N ALA A 157 -22.03 6.28 -16.78
CA ALA A 157 -21.97 5.10 -15.93
C ALA A 157 -20.51 4.77 -15.56
N TRP A 158 -19.59 4.85 -16.52
CA TRP A 158 -18.21 4.41 -16.37
C TRP A 158 -17.29 5.44 -15.71
N THR A 159 -17.38 6.74 -16.06
CA THR A 159 -16.41 7.77 -15.63
C THR A 159 -16.43 8.11 -14.14
N VAL A 160 -17.54 7.93 -13.44
CA VAL A 160 -17.61 8.30 -12.01
C VAL A 160 -17.36 7.08 -11.12
N GLN A 161 -17.77 5.88 -11.55
CA GLN A 161 -17.43 4.65 -10.83
C GLN A 161 -15.91 4.41 -10.86
N THR A 162 -15.27 4.62 -12.02
CA THR A 162 -13.80 4.64 -12.11
C THR A 162 -13.18 5.74 -11.25
N ARG A 163 -13.73 6.97 -11.22
CA ARG A 163 -13.19 8.04 -10.35
C ARG A 163 -13.33 7.74 -8.86
N GLU A 164 -14.47 7.21 -8.41
CA GLU A 164 -14.69 6.84 -7.00
C GLU A 164 -13.80 5.64 -6.61
N ASP A 165 -13.61 4.68 -7.50
CA ASP A 165 -12.76 3.51 -7.26
C ASP A 165 -11.27 3.89 -7.29
N VAL A 166 -10.85 4.74 -8.22
CA VAL A 166 -9.50 5.34 -8.25
C VAL A 166 -9.27 6.19 -6.99
N ALA A 167 -10.23 7.01 -6.57
CA ALA A 167 -10.10 7.79 -5.34
C ALA A 167 -9.99 6.88 -4.10
N ARG A 168 -10.78 5.81 -4.01
CA ARG A 168 -10.67 4.83 -2.93
C ARG A 168 -9.33 4.10 -2.93
N GLN A 169 -8.83 3.75 -4.11
CA GLN A 169 -7.53 3.11 -4.28
C GLN A 169 -6.41 4.05 -3.85
N GLN A 170 -6.42 5.31 -4.30
CA GLN A 170 -5.45 6.34 -3.89
C GLN A 170 -5.47 6.57 -2.38
N VAL A 171 -6.64 6.62 -1.75
CA VAL A 171 -6.75 6.76 -0.28
C VAL A 171 -6.16 5.55 0.44
N ARG A 172 -6.34 4.33 -0.09
CA ARG A 172 -5.74 3.11 0.47
C ARG A 172 -4.22 3.17 0.35
N GLU A 173 -3.70 3.49 -0.83
CA GLU A 173 -2.25 3.59 -1.10
C GLU A 173 -1.59 4.66 -0.21
N GLN A 174 -2.20 5.85 -0.08
CA GLN A 174 -1.71 6.88 0.84
C GLN A 174 -1.68 6.41 2.29
N ARG A 175 -2.71 5.68 2.74
CA ARG A 175 -2.72 5.15 4.12
C ARG A 175 -1.63 4.11 4.35
N GLU A 176 -1.37 3.27 3.36
CA GLU A 176 -0.29 2.28 3.39
C GLU A 176 1.08 2.96 3.41
N GLU A 177 1.31 3.94 2.54
CA GLU A 177 2.54 4.74 2.48
C GLU A 177 2.81 5.47 3.79
N GLN A 178 1.82 6.19 4.33
CA GLN A 178 1.93 6.81 5.66
C GLN A 178 2.20 5.78 6.76
N GLY A 179 1.64 4.56 6.63
CA GLY A 179 1.93 3.44 7.53
C GLY A 179 3.41 3.03 7.49
N TRP A 180 3.97 2.94 6.28
CA TRP A 180 5.38 2.64 6.04
C TRP A 180 6.31 3.73 6.56
N GLU A 181 6.00 5.00 6.31
CA GLU A 181 6.78 6.15 6.79
C GLU A 181 6.82 6.20 8.32
N ARG A 182 5.65 6.13 8.98
CA ARG A 182 5.58 6.04 10.45
C ARG A 182 6.35 4.83 10.99
N GLY A 183 6.29 3.71 10.28
CA GLY A 183 7.08 2.52 10.60
C GLY A 183 8.59 2.77 10.54
N ARG A 184 9.05 3.44 9.48
CA ARG A 184 10.46 3.82 9.26
C ARG A 184 10.92 4.81 10.33
N GLU A 185 10.16 5.87 10.57
CA GLU A 185 10.48 6.90 11.57
C GLU A 185 10.58 6.31 12.98
N ARG A 186 9.66 5.41 13.35
CA ARG A 186 9.74 4.68 14.63
C ARG A 186 11.01 3.86 14.76
N ARG A 187 11.42 3.17 13.69
CA ARG A 187 12.69 2.41 13.69
C ARG A 187 13.90 3.33 13.81
N SER A 188 13.94 4.41 13.03
CA SER A 188 15.02 5.41 13.09
C SER A 188 15.11 6.06 14.47
N SER A 189 13.98 6.41 15.08
CA SER A 189 13.94 7.02 16.42
C SER A 189 14.38 6.05 17.51
N ARG A 190 13.99 4.77 17.41
CA ARG A 190 14.50 3.73 18.33
C ARG A 190 16.01 3.53 18.20
N LYS A 191 16.53 3.55 16.97
CA LYS A 191 17.98 3.46 16.71
C LYS A 191 18.70 4.65 17.33
N ARG A 192 18.28 5.89 17.05
CA ARG A 192 18.84 7.11 17.65
C ARG A 192 18.83 7.07 19.18
N ALA A 193 17.72 6.64 19.79
CA ALA A 193 17.63 6.53 21.25
C ALA A 193 18.55 5.44 21.83
N SER A 194 18.83 4.38 21.07
CA SER A 194 19.80 3.36 21.45
C SER A 194 21.23 3.89 21.34
N ASP A 195 21.55 4.53 20.22
CA ASP A 195 22.86 5.11 19.94
C ASP A 195 23.20 6.19 20.98
N TRP A 196 22.23 7.05 21.32
CA TRP A 196 22.39 8.08 22.36
C TRP A 196 22.68 7.47 23.73
N ARG A 197 21.96 6.42 24.13
CA ARG A 197 22.24 5.71 25.39
C ARG A 197 23.63 5.09 25.43
N ARG A 198 24.16 4.62 24.29
CA ARG A 198 25.55 4.11 24.20
C ARG A 198 26.57 5.24 24.39
N LEU A 199 26.31 6.41 23.81
CA LEU A 199 27.24 7.54 23.83
C LEU A 199 27.13 8.42 25.07
N GLU A 200 25.98 8.42 25.76
CA GLU A 200 25.70 9.28 26.90
C GLU A 200 26.78 9.25 27.99
N PRO A 201 27.34 8.10 28.40
CA PRO A 201 28.40 8.09 29.42
C PRO A 201 29.69 8.78 28.94
N ALA A 202 30.05 8.62 27.67
CA ALA A 202 31.23 9.26 27.08
C ALA A 202 31.02 10.76 26.97
N VAL A 203 29.86 11.19 26.46
CA VAL A 203 29.49 12.61 26.39
C VAL A 203 29.53 13.25 27.78
N ARG A 204 28.90 12.63 28.79
CA ARG A 204 28.93 13.13 30.17
C ARG A 204 30.35 13.21 30.75
N ARG A 205 31.25 12.30 30.37
CA ARG A 205 32.64 12.33 30.80
C ARG A 205 33.37 13.51 30.17
N THR A 206 33.28 13.66 28.86
CA THR A 206 33.87 14.78 28.12
C THR A 206 33.32 16.12 28.60
N ASP A 207 32.03 16.21 28.92
CA ASP A 207 31.44 17.44 29.47
C ASP A 207 31.99 17.76 30.87
N ARG A 208 32.20 16.76 31.74
CA ARG A 208 32.84 16.97 33.05
C ARG A 208 34.29 17.41 32.91
N GLU A 209 35.05 16.79 32.01
CA GLU A 209 36.43 17.15 31.72
C GLU A 209 36.52 18.60 31.20
N ARG A 210 35.59 19.01 30.32
CA ARG A 210 35.49 20.39 29.83
C ARG A 210 35.15 21.36 30.96
N ALA A 211 34.21 21.01 31.85
CA ALA A 211 33.83 21.85 32.97
C ALA A 211 34.94 22.03 34.02
N GLN A 212 35.90 21.11 34.08
CA GLN A 212 37.05 21.15 34.98
C GLN A 212 38.28 21.83 34.36
N ARG A 213 38.22 22.23 33.09
CA ARG A 213 39.34 22.95 32.48
C ARG A 213 39.46 24.36 33.06
N PRO A 214 40.67 24.79 33.45
CA PRO A 214 40.94 26.18 33.81
C PRO A 214 40.59 27.11 32.64
N ALA A 215 40.02 28.28 32.96
CA ALA A 215 39.61 29.29 31.98
C ALA A 215 40.78 29.80 31.10
N ASP A 216 42.02 29.54 31.52
CA ASP A 216 43.23 30.09 30.91
C ASP A 216 43.94 29.10 29.96
N THR A 217 43.36 27.90 29.76
CA THR A 217 43.85 26.97 28.73
C THR A 217 43.11 27.19 27.41
N ASP A 218 43.86 27.59 26.38
CA ASP A 218 43.37 27.87 25.03
C ASP A 218 42.31 26.86 24.59
N SER A 219 41.14 27.40 24.22
CA SER A 219 40.02 26.63 23.71
C SER A 219 40.50 25.83 22.50
N PRO A 220 40.32 24.49 22.47
CA PRO A 220 40.74 23.68 21.31
C PRO A 220 40.01 24.00 20.01
N ASN A 221 39.06 24.94 20.01
CA ASN A 221 38.42 25.46 18.81
C ASN A 221 39.21 26.60 18.16
N ASP A 222 40.49 26.81 18.54
CA ASP A 222 41.34 27.87 17.98
C ASP A 222 41.84 27.60 16.55
N HIS A 223 41.28 26.59 15.88
CA HIS A 223 41.47 26.38 14.46
C HIS A 223 40.12 26.51 13.76
N THR A 224 40.05 27.53 12.91
CA THR A 224 38.95 27.94 12.04
C THR A 224 37.83 28.72 12.73
N SER A 225 38.09 30.02 12.90
CA SER A 225 37.06 31.05 12.88
C SER A 225 36.22 30.84 11.62
N VAL A 226 35.06 30.20 11.75
CA VAL A 226 34.09 30.12 10.65
C VAL A 226 33.64 31.55 10.38
N PRO A 227 33.88 32.11 9.18
CA PRO A 227 33.42 33.47 8.87
C PRO A 227 31.89 33.50 9.03
N LEU A 228 31.39 34.30 9.96
CA LEU A 228 29.95 34.52 10.14
C LEU A 228 29.39 35.48 9.09
N GLU A 229 30.26 36.07 8.26
CA GLU A 229 29.86 36.91 7.14
C GLU A 229 29.46 36.05 5.93
N PRO A 230 28.29 36.29 5.33
CA PRO A 230 27.90 35.63 4.09
C PRO A 230 28.89 35.97 2.98
N LEU A 231 29.53 34.96 2.40
CA LEU A 231 30.37 35.14 1.22
C LEU A 231 29.49 35.62 0.05
N HIS A 232 29.57 36.90 -0.26
CA HIS A 232 28.98 37.45 -1.47
C HIS A 232 29.83 37.05 -2.69
N ILE A 233 29.39 35.99 -3.37
CA ILE A 233 29.97 35.57 -4.64
C ILE A 233 29.54 36.57 -5.71
N SER A 234 30.46 37.41 -6.14
CA SER A 234 30.26 38.32 -7.29
C SER A 234 30.33 37.49 -8.57
N ARG A 235 29.35 37.70 -9.46
CA ARG A 235 29.24 37.04 -10.77
C ARG A 235 30.28 37.52 -11.76
#